data_AF-A0A3L8PRI6-F1
#
_entry.id   AF-A0A3L8PRI6-F1
#
_cell.length_a   1.000
_cell.length_b   1.000
_cell.length_c   1.000
_cell.angle_alpha   90.00
_cell.angle_beta   90.00
_cell.angle_gamma   90.00
#
_symmetry.space_group_name_H-M   'P 1'
#
loop_
_entity.id
_entity.type
_entity.pdbx_description
1 polymer ?
#
loop_
_entity_poly.entity_id
_entity_poly.type
_entity_poly.pdbx_seq_one_letter_code
_entity_poly.pdbx_strand_id
1 'polypeptide(L)'
;MKKIILLALTFLSFNSFSNELKTEISLNVKLLECLDTIPYKEINDQDYKFAKSLTLIPVVIDNLTKSEVSPKYKRLFKISSKYCSKEIKNFAAYINRKG
;
A
#
# COMPACT_ATOMS: atom_id res chain seq x y z
N MET A 1 -39.51 11.48 0.44
CA MET A 1 -39.28 10.18 1.12
C MET A 1 -38.45 9.19 0.29
N LYS A 2 -38.72 8.96 -1.01
CA LYS A 2 -37.97 8.00 -1.85
C LYS A 2 -36.45 8.27 -2.00
N LYS A 3 -36.00 9.53 -2.01
CA LYS A 3 -34.58 9.89 -2.19
C LYS A 3 -33.70 9.62 -0.95
N ILE A 4 -34.27 9.70 0.26
CA ILE A 4 -33.56 9.45 1.52
C ILE A 4 -33.32 7.95 1.73
N ILE A 5 -34.28 7.12 1.28
CA ILE A 5 -34.17 5.66 1.32
C ILE A 5 -33.06 5.17 0.38
N LEU A 6 -32.91 5.78 -0.81
CA LEU A 6 -31.84 5.44 -1.75
C LEU A 6 -30.45 5.76 -1.16
N LEU A 7 -30.32 6.91 -0.49
CA LEU A 7 -29.08 7.31 0.18
C LEU A 7 -28.76 6.37 1.37
N ALA A 8 -29.77 5.99 2.15
CA ALA A 8 -29.61 5.04 3.26
C ALA A 8 -29.23 3.63 2.78
N LEU A 9 -29.80 3.16 1.65
CA LEU A 9 -29.44 1.87 1.04
C LEU A 9 -27.99 1.85 0.56
N THR A 10 -27.47 2.97 0.02
CA THR A 10 -26.05 3.06 -0.37
C THR A 10 -25.09 3.03 0.83
N PHE A 11 -25.50 3.51 2.01
CA PHE A 11 -24.67 3.43 3.22
C PHE A 11 -24.69 2.04 3.87
N LEU A 12 -25.83 1.34 3.80
CA LEU A 12 -25.93 -0.02 4.34
C LEU A 12 -25.14 -1.05 3.51
N SER A 13 -24.93 -0.81 2.22
CA SER A 13 -24.12 -1.69 1.35
C SER A 13 -22.61 -1.67 1.64
N PHE A 14 -22.10 -0.71 2.41
CA PHE A 14 -20.68 -0.69 2.81
C PHE A 14 -20.41 -1.41 4.15
N ASN A 15 -21.45 -1.71 4.93
CA ASN A 15 -21.30 -2.42 6.20
C ASN A 15 -20.99 -3.92 6.02
N SER A 16 -21.18 -4.47 4.82
CA SER A 16 -20.91 -5.87 4.51
C SER A 16 -19.50 -6.14 3.99
N PHE A 17 -18.57 -5.18 4.06
CA PHE A 17 -17.17 -5.52 3.83
C PHE A 17 -16.75 -6.57 4.84
N SER A 18 -16.36 -7.74 4.35
CA SER A 18 -15.85 -8.82 5.18
C SER A 18 -14.69 -8.29 6.04
N ASN A 19 -14.50 -8.87 7.23
CA ASN A 19 -13.36 -8.49 8.10
C ASN A 19 -12.02 -8.60 7.36
N GLU A 20 -11.95 -9.48 6.36
CA GLU A 20 -10.81 -9.65 5.48
C GLU A 20 -10.56 -8.45 4.57
N LEU A 21 -11.59 -7.94 3.88
CA LEU A 21 -11.47 -6.75 3.03
C LEU A 21 -11.17 -5.49 3.85
N LYS A 22 -11.73 -5.38 5.07
CA LYS A 22 -11.36 -4.31 6.01
C LYS A 22 -9.89 -4.39 6.42
N THR A 23 -9.38 -5.60 6.64
CA THR A 23 -7.96 -5.83 6.98
C THR A 23 -7.06 -5.47 5.82
N GLU A 24 -7.40 -5.89 4.60
CA GLU A 24 -6.67 -5.56 3.38
C GLU A 24 -6.59 -4.05 3.14
N ILE A 25 -7.73 -3.34 3.20
CA ILE A 25 -7.76 -1.88 3.04
C ILE A 25 -6.89 -1.22 4.12
N SER A 26 -7.00 -1.64 5.38
CA SER A 26 -6.20 -1.06 6.47
C SER A 26 -4.70 -1.26 6.28
N LEU A 27 -4.26 -2.43 5.81
CA LEU A 27 -2.84 -2.70 5.57
C LEU A 27 -2.30 -1.87 4.41
N ASN A 28 -3.05 -1.76 3.32
CA ASN A 28 -2.67 -0.93 2.17
C ASN A 28 -2.58 0.55 2.53
N VAL A 29 -3.56 1.09 3.25
CA VAL A 29 -3.56 2.50 3.69
C VAL A 29 -2.36 2.80 4.58
N LYS A 30 -2.08 1.96 5.58
CA LYS A 30 -0.92 2.16 6.46
C LYS A 30 0.41 2.10 5.71
N LEU A 31 0.53 1.22 4.72
CA LEU A 31 1.73 1.16 3.88
C LEU A 31 1.86 2.42 3.04
N LEU A 32 0.79 2.88 2.38
CA LEU A 32 0.77 4.13 1.60
C LEU A 32 1.20 5.33 2.46
N GLU A 33 0.57 5.50 3.61
CA GLU A 33 0.86 6.59 4.54
C GLU A 33 2.33 6.57 4.96
N CYS A 34 2.87 5.40 5.30
CA CYS A 34 4.27 5.30 5.67
C CYS A 34 5.21 5.66 4.50
N LEU A 35 4.95 5.16 3.29
CA LEU A 35 5.78 5.44 2.12
C LEU A 35 5.84 6.95 1.80
N ASP A 36 4.75 7.69 2.05
CA ASP A 36 4.74 9.15 1.91
C ASP A 36 5.57 9.88 2.98
N THR A 37 5.93 9.25 4.09
CA THR A 37 6.82 9.86 5.10
C THR A 37 8.30 9.82 4.73
N ILE A 38 8.70 9.03 3.72
CA ILE A 38 10.11 8.88 3.34
C ILE A 38 10.71 10.23 2.94
N PRO A 39 11.83 10.69 3.54
CA PRO A 39 12.40 11.98 3.20
C PRO A 39 12.79 12.08 1.72
N TYR A 40 12.42 13.18 1.05
CA TYR A 40 12.73 13.40 -0.37
C TYR A 40 14.21 13.27 -0.73
N LYS A 41 15.11 13.60 0.22
CA LYS A 41 16.56 13.48 0.06
C LYS A 41 17.05 12.03 -0.10
N GLU A 42 16.26 11.04 0.32
CA GLU A 42 16.63 9.63 0.23
C GLU A 42 16.29 9.05 -1.15
N ILE A 43 15.37 9.69 -1.87
CA ILE A 43 14.91 9.28 -3.20
C ILE A 43 15.55 10.21 -4.22
N ASN A 44 16.68 9.80 -4.79
CA ASN A 44 17.41 10.64 -5.75
C ASN A 44 16.70 10.76 -7.11
N ASP A 45 15.75 9.87 -7.38
CA ASP A 45 15.03 9.79 -8.65
C ASP A 45 13.79 10.69 -8.63
N GLN A 46 13.71 11.66 -9.54
CA GLN A 46 12.61 12.63 -9.62
C GLN A 46 11.26 11.97 -9.87
N ASP A 47 11.24 10.86 -10.61
CA ASP A 47 10.01 10.13 -10.96
C ASP A 47 9.35 9.52 -9.71
N TYR A 48 10.12 9.28 -8.65
CA TYR A 48 9.66 8.66 -7.41
C TYR A 48 9.51 9.68 -6.27
N LYS A 49 9.81 10.96 -6.53
CA LYS A 49 9.61 12.03 -5.55
C LYS A 49 8.14 12.47 -5.52
N PHE A 50 7.52 12.63 -6.68
CA PHE A 50 6.11 13.00 -6.76
C PHE A 50 5.24 11.77 -6.46
N ALA A 51 4.26 11.92 -5.56
CA ALA A 51 3.39 10.83 -5.10
C ALA A 51 4.17 9.55 -4.72
N LYS A 52 5.09 9.68 -3.74
CA LYS A 52 5.96 8.59 -3.24
C LYS A 52 5.18 7.30 -2.96
N SER A 53 4.03 7.39 -2.30
CA SER A 53 3.22 6.22 -1.99
C SER A 53 2.76 5.47 -3.25
N LEU A 54 2.29 6.17 -4.27
CA LEU A 54 1.84 5.58 -5.53
C LEU A 54 2.98 4.97 -6.36
N THR A 55 4.17 5.57 -6.30
CA THR A 55 5.34 5.12 -7.09
C THR A 55 6.12 4.02 -6.40
N LEU A 56 6.12 3.96 -5.07
CA LEU A 56 6.85 2.98 -4.27
C LEU A 56 6.04 1.71 -3.95
N ILE A 57 4.70 1.73 -4.01
CA ILE A 57 3.91 0.51 -3.84
C ILE A 57 4.27 -0.57 -4.86
N PRO A 58 4.33 -0.28 -6.18
CA PRO A 58 4.74 -1.28 -7.17
C PRO A 58 6.15 -1.83 -6.90
N VAL A 59 7.04 -0.98 -6.40
CA VAL A 59 8.40 -1.39 -5.99
C VAL A 59 8.35 -2.39 -4.83
N VAL A 60 7.51 -2.14 -3.82
CA VAL A 60 7.32 -3.06 -2.68
C VAL A 60 6.73 -4.38 -3.15
N ILE A 61 5.66 -4.36 -3.95
CA ILE A 61 5.01 -5.57 -4.47
C ILE A 61 6.01 -6.41 -5.29
N ASP A 62 6.72 -5.79 -6.23
CA ASP A 62 7.67 -6.49 -7.09
C ASP A 62 8.79 -7.16 -6.29
N ASN A 63 9.34 -6.48 -5.27
CA ASN A 63 10.40 -7.06 -4.43
C ASN A 63 9.91 -8.17 -3.50
N LEU A 64 8.62 -8.21 -3.16
CA LEU A 64 8.05 -9.27 -2.34
C LEU A 64 7.62 -10.49 -3.15
N THR A 65 7.29 -10.32 -4.43
CA THR A 65 6.62 -11.36 -5.25
C THR A 65 7.44 -11.90 -6.39
N LYS A 66 8.38 -11.12 -6.95
CA LYS A 66 9.19 -11.53 -8.10
C LYS A 66 10.56 -12.04 -7.64
N SER A 67 11.03 -13.09 -8.30
CA SER A 67 12.38 -13.64 -8.12
C SER A 67 13.48 -12.71 -8.65
N GLU A 68 13.18 -11.99 -9.74
CA GLU A 68 14.08 -11.05 -10.39
C GLU A 68 13.48 -9.65 -10.44
N VAL A 69 14.25 -8.68 -9.95
CA VAL A 69 13.82 -7.29 -9.81
C VAL A 69 14.98 -6.39 -10.20
N SER A 70 14.68 -5.31 -10.92
CA SER A 70 15.70 -4.37 -11.39
C SER A 70 16.55 -3.81 -10.23
N PRO A 71 17.84 -3.52 -10.44
CA PRO A 71 18.69 -2.92 -9.40
C PRO A 71 18.10 -1.63 -8.82
N LYS A 72 17.42 -0.84 -9.65
CA LYS A 72 16.69 0.37 -9.25
C LYS A 72 15.61 0.05 -8.22
N TYR A 73 14.77 -0.94 -8.50
CA TYR A 73 13.68 -1.35 -7.59
C TYR A 73 14.22 -1.97 -6.30
N LYS A 74 15.31 -2.74 -6.37
CA LYS A 74 15.98 -3.25 -5.16
C LYS A 74 16.48 -2.11 -4.26
N ARG A 75 17.08 -1.07 -4.85
CA ARG A 75 17.53 0.13 -4.11
C ARG A 75 16.36 0.87 -3.48
N LEU A 76 15.31 1.15 -4.25
CA LEU A 76 14.11 1.83 -3.75
C LEU A 76 13.42 1.01 -2.65
N PHE A 77 13.32 -0.31 -2.80
CA PHE A 77 12.80 -1.20 -1.76
C PHE A 77 13.62 -1.19 -0.49
N LYS A 78 14.96 -1.10 -0.59
CA LYS A 78 15.83 -0.95 0.59
C LYS A 78 15.55 0.35 1.34
N ILE A 79 15.32 1.45 0.60
CA ILE A 79 14.93 2.73 1.19
C ILE A 79 13.55 2.60 1.85
N SER A 80 12.55 2.07 1.14
CA SER A 80 11.22 1.84 1.71
C SER A 80 11.27 0.98 2.96
N SER A 81 12.06 -0.09 2.96
CA SER A 81 12.25 -0.98 4.12
C SER A 81 12.96 -0.31 5.28
N LYS A 82 13.87 0.63 5.02
CA LYS A 82 14.54 1.41 6.08
C LYS A 82 13.54 2.23 6.89
N TYR A 83 12.54 2.82 6.24
CA TYR A 83 11.56 3.71 6.89
C TYR A 83 10.25 3.01 7.29
N CYS A 84 9.81 2.02 6.51
CA CYS A 84 8.49 1.37 6.63
C CYS A 84 8.60 -0.13 6.86
N SER A 85 9.63 -0.59 7.56
CA SER A 85 9.89 -2.02 7.77
C SER A 85 8.71 -2.77 8.39
N LYS A 86 7.99 -2.14 9.31
CA LYS A 86 6.84 -2.74 10.02
C LYS A 86 5.67 -2.94 9.07
N GLU A 87 5.32 -1.91 8.31
CA GLU A 87 4.21 -1.89 7.37
C GLU A 87 4.48 -2.88 6.22
N ILE A 88 5.71 -2.89 5.69
CA ILE A 88 6.14 -3.83 4.65
C ILE A 88 6.08 -5.28 5.16
N LYS A 89 6.53 -5.55 6.40
CA LYS A 89 6.41 -6.90 7.00
C LYS A 89 4.96 -7.35 7.13
N ASN A 90 4.08 -6.47 7.61
CA ASN A 90 2.67 -6.78 7.75
C ASN A 90 2.01 -7.02 6.38
N PHE A 91 2.37 -6.22 5.38
CA PHE A 91 1.89 -6.39 4.01
C PHE A 91 2.41 -7.69 3.36
N ALA A 92 3.69 -8.03 3.55
CA ALA A 92 4.27 -9.29 3.11
C ALA A 92 3.56 -10.50 3.76
N ALA A 93 3.29 -10.43 5.07
CA ALA A 93 2.55 -11.47 5.77
C ALA A 93 1.12 -11.64 5.24
N TYR A 94 0.50 -10.56 4.77
CA TYR A 94 -0.80 -10.62 4.11
C TYR A 94 -0.73 -11.30 2.73
N ILE A 95 0.22 -10.89 1.87
CA ILE A 95 0.43 -11.49 0.55
C ILE A 95 0.67 -13.01 0.66
N ASN A 96 1.56 -13.42 1.58
CA ASN A 96 1.91 -14.82 1.76
C ASN A 96 0.78 -15.70 2.33
N ARG A 97 -0.29 -15.10 2.88
CA ARG A 97 -1.50 -15.84 3.31
C ARG A 97 -2.50 -16.02 2.17
N LYS A 98 -2.33 -15.28 1.08
CA LYS A 98 -3.27 -15.21 -0.05
C LYS A 98 -2.75 -15.89 -1.33
N GLY A 99 -1.43 -16.06 -1.46
CA GLY A 99 -0.78 -16.85 -2.51
C GLY A 99 -0.53 -18.27 -2.05
#